data_AF-A0AAU9CNF4-F1
#
_entry.id   AF-A0AAU9CNF4-F1
#
_cell.length_a   1.000
_cell.length_b   1.000
_cell.length_c   1.000
_cell.angle_alpha   90.00
_cell.angle_beta   90.00
_cell.angle_gamma   90.00
#
_symmetry.space_group_name_H-M   'P 1'
#
loop_
_entity.id
_entity.type
_entity.pdbx_description
1 polymer ?
#
loop_
_entity_poly.entity_id
_entity_poly.type
_entity_poly.pdbx_seq_one_letter_code
_entity_poly.pdbx_strand_id
1 'polypeptide(L)'
;MNCCVNCFKDSEIRSIIDSYRNVGKCDFCGSDDVSIYDVNSKENPIADLIIGVIDIYNISTSNYSKPLRKALSEDWDIFKPNEESTLSLVKELCSSDPVSNNKFKENVEIFNLTSKNFLKKHSIIGDKSWRDFSEYIKRENRFHANIFNAEKFGFYISKAQEKIYKNTIMYRARICPQKEGFKKTKMGAPPIDKRISGRVNPEGIGVLYLSLDSETVLNETRASSLDFVSVGSFKSKKDIKIIDLTKFSEISFTFFEDSLEEFAVNSKVLKDIALEIAKPLRRNDSPLEYLPTQYITEFIKSKGYDGVKYASTLRSKGYNVAVFDESLLECFDVRTIEITDVKYDHT
;
A
#
# COMPACT_ATOMS: atom_id res chain seq x y z
N MET A 1 5.18 -32.19 8.01
CA MET A 1 4.87 -31.84 6.60
C MET A 1 5.52 -30.50 6.31
N ASN A 2 5.81 -30.16 5.05
CA ASN A 2 6.54 -28.95 4.71
C ASN A 2 5.65 -27.92 3.99
N CYS A 3 5.48 -26.75 4.59
CA CYS A 3 5.01 -25.56 3.89
C CYS A 3 6.20 -24.79 3.30
N CYS A 4 5.96 -23.76 2.51
CA CYS A 4 7.04 -22.96 1.91
C CYS A 4 6.70 -21.48 1.83
N VAL A 5 7.68 -20.66 1.47
CA VAL A 5 7.51 -19.20 1.25
C VAL A 5 6.42 -18.85 0.24
N ASN A 6 6.11 -19.74 -0.70
CA ASN A 6 5.05 -19.52 -1.68
C ASN A 6 3.64 -19.82 -1.14
N CYS A 7 3.52 -20.39 0.06
CA CYS A 7 2.24 -20.54 0.74
C CYS A 7 1.73 -19.23 1.36
N PHE A 8 2.61 -18.24 1.55
CA PHE A 8 2.30 -17.01 2.27
C PHE A 8 2.59 -15.76 1.44
N LYS A 9 1.76 -14.74 1.62
CA LYS A 9 1.94 -13.38 1.11
C LYS A 9 2.60 -12.48 2.16
N ASP A 10 2.30 -12.70 3.44
CA ASP A 10 2.86 -11.94 4.56
C ASP A 10 4.39 -12.00 4.59
N SER A 11 5.03 -10.83 4.61
CA SER A 11 6.50 -10.71 4.51
C SER A 11 7.23 -11.23 5.73
N GLU A 12 6.64 -11.13 6.93
CA GLU A 12 7.27 -11.58 8.17
C GLU A 12 7.26 -13.10 8.23
N ILE A 13 6.13 -13.75 7.89
CA ILE A 13 6.08 -15.22 7.80
C ILE A 13 7.08 -15.75 6.76
N ARG A 14 7.16 -15.11 5.59
CA ARG A 14 8.12 -15.49 4.55
C ARG A 14 9.57 -15.38 5.07
N SER A 15 9.87 -14.30 5.79
CA SER A 15 11.20 -14.08 6.39
C SER A 15 11.53 -15.11 7.46
N ILE A 16 10.55 -15.53 8.27
CA ILE A 16 10.71 -16.63 9.23
C ILE A 16 11.12 -17.90 8.47
N ILE A 17 10.38 -18.31 7.44
CA ILE A 17 10.69 -19.53 6.67
C ILE A 17 12.09 -19.45 6.06
N ASP A 18 12.44 -18.33 5.41
CA ASP A 18 13.76 -18.13 4.79
C ASP A 18 14.91 -18.21 5.81
N SER A 19 14.68 -17.82 7.06
CA SER A 19 15.71 -17.84 8.11
C SER A 19 16.19 -19.25 8.48
N TYR A 20 15.36 -20.28 8.28
CA TYR A 20 15.71 -21.68 8.55
C TYR A 20 16.60 -22.30 7.46
N ARG A 21 16.75 -21.64 6.30
CA ARG A 21 17.65 -22.03 5.19
C ARG A 21 17.48 -23.48 4.70
N ASN A 22 16.27 -24.02 4.80
CA ASN A 22 15.93 -25.34 4.27
C ASN A 22 15.27 -25.19 2.91
N VAL A 23 15.71 -25.96 1.92
CA VAL A 23 15.14 -25.93 0.56
C VAL A 23 14.57 -27.31 0.21
N GLY A 24 13.41 -27.34 -0.43
CA GLY A 24 12.82 -28.58 -0.90
C GLY A 24 11.44 -28.39 -1.50
N LYS A 25 10.66 -29.48 -1.50
CA LYS A 25 9.31 -29.54 -2.06
C LYS A 25 8.25 -29.24 -1.01
N CYS A 26 7.28 -28.41 -1.37
CA CYS A 26 6.15 -28.07 -0.53
C CYS A 26 4.99 -29.07 -0.68
N ASP A 27 4.47 -29.54 0.45
CA ASP A 27 3.34 -30.48 0.51
C ASP A 27 1.97 -29.82 0.26
N PHE A 28 1.89 -28.48 0.33
CA PHE A 28 0.61 -27.75 0.27
C PHE A 28 0.36 -27.02 -1.05
N CYS A 29 1.37 -26.35 -1.60
CA CYS A 29 1.25 -25.65 -2.89
C CYS A 29 2.00 -26.34 -4.04
N GLY A 30 2.72 -27.44 -3.75
CA GLY A 30 3.43 -28.23 -4.76
C GLY A 30 4.65 -27.57 -5.38
N SER A 31 5.05 -26.38 -4.92
CA SER A 31 6.30 -25.74 -5.35
C SER A 31 7.51 -26.61 -4.98
N ASP A 32 8.53 -26.59 -5.83
CA ASP A 32 9.77 -27.34 -5.67
C ASP A 32 10.96 -26.37 -5.74
N ASP A 33 12.10 -26.78 -5.17
CA ASP A 33 13.31 -25.95 -5.05
C ASP A 33 13.05 -24.56 -4.42
N VAL A 34 12.31 -24.55 -3.30
CA VAL A 34 11.94 -23.34 -2.56
C VAL A 34 12.26 -23.46 -1.07
N SER A 35 12.39 -22.33 -0.37
CA SER A 35 12.53 -22.31 1.09
C SER A 35 11.32 -22.96 1.76
N ILE A 36 11.56 -24.04 2.52
CA ILE A 36 10.54 -24.84 3.21
C ILE A 36 10.64 -24.75 4.72
N TYR A 37 9.52 -25.06 5.38
CA TYR A 37 9.38 -25.07 6.82
C TYR A 37 8.54 -26.27 7.28
N ASP A 38 9.05 -27.04 8.25
CA ASP A 38 8.34 -28.17 8.82
C ASP A 38 7.26 -27.67 9.79
N VAL A 39 6.00 -27.81 9.39
CA VAL A 39 4.85 -27.37 10.19
C VAL A 39 4.65 -28.22 11.45
N ASN A 40 5.38 -29.33 11.60
CA ASN A 40 5.33 -30.20 12.77
C ASN A 40 6.55 -30.02 13.69
N SER A 41 7.32 -28.95 13.47
CA SER A 41 8.42 -28.54 14.36
C SER A 41 7.90 -28.28 15.78
N LYS A 42 8.71 -28.65 16.78
CA LYS A 42 8.34 -28.50 18.21
C LYS A 42 8.16 -27.03 18.62
N GLU A 43 9.02 -26.16 18.12
CA GLU A 43 8.89 -24.72 18.25
C GLU A 43 8.37 -24.21 16.92
N ASN A 44 7.12 -23.75 16.91
CA ASN A 44 6.46 -23.35 15.68
C ASN A 44 5.85 -21.94 15.77
N PRO A 45 6.68 -20.87 15.64
CA PRO A 45 6.20 -19.49 15.71
C PRO A 45 5.15 -19.16 14.63
N ILE A 46 5.18 -19.85 13.48
CA ILE A 46 4.16 -19.66 12.44
C ILE A 46 2.81 -20.21 12.92
N ALA A 47 2.79 -21.37 13.60
CA ALA A 47 1.57 -21.90 14.19
C ALA A 47 0.98 -20.93 15.22
N ASP A 48 1.80 -20.39 16.12
CA ASP A 48 1.34 -19.44 17.15
C ASP A 48 0.66 -18.20 16.54
N LEU A 49 1.27 -17.63 15.48
CA LEU A 49 0.71 -16.50 14.74
C LEU A 49 -0.63 -16.84 14.08
N ILE A 50 -0.73 -18.02 13.44
CA ILE A 50 -1.97 -18.44 12.76
C ILE A 50 -3.07 -18.81 13.77
N ILE A 51 -2.73 -19.39 14.92
CA ILE A 51 -3.68 -19.64 16.01
C ILE A 51 -4.30 -18.31 16.48
N GLY A 52 -3.48 -17.27 16.69
CA GLY A 52 -3.99 -15.94 17.05
C GLY A 52 -5.00 -15.37 16.04
N VAL A 53 -4.78 -15.60 14.74
CA VAL A 53 -5.74 -15.22 13.68
C VAL A 53 -7.04 -16.02 13.76
N ILE A 54 -6.96 -17.30 14.09
CA ILE A 54 -8.16 -18.15 14.23
C ILE A 54 -8.93 -17.80 15.51
N ASP A 55 -8.25 -17.43 16.58
CA ASP A 55 -8.85 -17.17 17.89
C ASP A 55 -9.85 -16.03 17.88
N ILE A 56 -9.61 -14.98 17.09
CA ILE A 56 -10.54 -13.85 16.98
C ILE A 56 -11.84 -14.17 16.21
N TYR A 57 -11.88 -15.31 15.51
CA TYR A 57 -13.11 -15.80 14.90
C TYR A 57 -14.03 -16.47 15.93
N ASN A 58 -15.32 -16.22 15.80
CA ASN A 58 -16.37 -16.83 16.60
C ASN A 58 -17.27 -17.67 15.70
N ILE A 59 -17.67 -18.85 16.17
CA ILE A 59 -18.69 -19.66 15.48
C ILE A 59 -20.00 -18.88 15.49
N SER A 60 -20.64 -18.75 14.33
CA SER A 60 -21.85 -17.98 14.19
C SER A 60 -22.74 -18.50 13.07
N THR A 61 -24.05 -18.30 13.23
CA THR A 61 -25.08 -18.56 12.24
C THR A 61 -25.69 -17.27 11.68
N SER A 62 -25.05 -16.12 11.96
CA SER A 62 -25.48 -14.83 11.43
C SER A 62 -25.39 -14.81 9.90
N ASN A 63 -26.09 -13.84 9.31
CA ASN A 63 -26.00 -13.51 7.89
C ASN A 63 -24.64 -12.92 7.45
N TYR A 64 -23.74 -12.62 8.39
CA TYR A 64 -22.37 -12.17 8.13
C TYR A 64 -21.34 -13.30 8.25
N SER A 65 -21.74 -14.43 8.85
CA SER A 65 -20.89 -15.60 9.00
C SER A 65 -20.59 -16.27 7.66
N LYS A 66 -19.40 -16.88 7.55
CA LYS A 66 -18.96 -17.63 6.37
C LYS A 66 -18.06 -18.79 6.77
N PRO A 67 -17.92 -19.83 5.93
CA PRO A 67 -17.01 -20.94 6.23
C PRO A 67 -15.59 -20.43 6.51
N LEU A 68 -14.91 -20.96 7.53
CA LEU A 68 -13.57 -20.51 7.92
C LEU A 68 -12.58 -20.49 6.74
N ARG A 69 -12.64 -21.48 5.85
CA ARG A 69 -11.82 -21.52 4.61
C ARG A 69 -11.95 -20.26 3.75
N LYS A 70 -13.15 -19.71 3.68
CA LYS A 70 -13.46 -18.51 2.90
C LYS A 70 -13.07 -17.26 3.69
N ALA A 71 -13.30 -17.26 5.00
CA ALA A 71 -12.88 -16.17 5.89
C ALA A 71 -11.37 -15.91 5.86
N LEU A 72 -10.55 -16.97 5.95
CA LEU A 72 -9.09 -16.89 5.89
C LEU A 72 -8.56 -16.32 4.56
N SER A 73 -9.32 -16.47 3.47
CA SER A 73 -8.97 -15.97 2.14
C SER A 73 -9.44 -14.52 1.91
N GLU A 74 -10.62 -14.16 2.44
CA GLU A 74 -11.25 -12.86 2.17
C GLU A 74 -10.89 -11.79 3.19
N ASP A 75 -10.77 -12.14 4.47
CA ASP A 75 -10.55 -11.18 5.56
C ASP A 75 -9.07 -10.87 5.76
N TRP A 76 -8.19 -11.72 5.23
CA TRP A 76 -6.75 -11.65 5.42
C TRP A 76 -6.00 -11.79 4.11
N ASP A 77 -4.94 -11.00 3.93
CA ASP A 77 -4.02 -11.13 2.80
C ASP A 77 -2.77 -11.94 3.19
N ILE A 78 -2.96 -13.02 3.97
CA ILE A 78 -1.87 -13.82 4.55
C ILE A 78 -1.45 -14.96 3.60
N PHE A 79 -2.41 -15.62 2.97
CA PHE A 79 -2.17 -16.86 2.21
C PHE A 79 -2.18 -16.62 0.69
N LYS A 80 -1.43 -17.44 -0.04
CA LYS A 80 -1.35 -17.42 -1.51
C LYS A 80 -2.01 -18.61 -2.22
N PRO A 81 -2.00 -19.85 -1.70
CA PRO A 81 -2.65 -20.99 -2.33
C PRO A 81 -4.16 -20.80 -2.49
N ASN A 82 -4.82 -21.73 -3.19
CA ASN A 82 -6.28 -21.77 -3.23
C ASN A 82 -6.87 -22.06 -1.82
N GLU A 83 -8.19 -21.89 -1.66
CA GLU A 83 -8.88 -22.08 -0.38
C GLU A 83 -8.67 -23.49 0.23
N GLU A 84 -8.59 -24.54 -0.60
CA GLU A 84 -8.43 -25.92 -0.13
C GLU A 84 -7.03 -26.16 0.43
N SER A 85 -5.99 -25.80 -0.32
CA SER A 85 -4.60 -25.86 0.13
C SER A 85 -4.36 -24.99 1.37
N THR A 86 -5.00 -23.81 1.43
CA THR A 86 -4.94 -22.92 2.59
C THR A 86 -5.55 -23.58 3.82
N LEU A 87 -6.76 -24.13 3.70
CA LEU A 87 -7.41 -24.85 4.81
C LEU A 87 -6.58 -26.06 5.27
N SER A 88 -5.99 -26.81 4.33
CA SER A 88 -5.13 -27.95 4.66
C SER A 88 -3.89 -27.53 5.44
N LEU A 89 -3.24 -26.43 5.03
CA LEU A 89 -2.07 -25.87 5.71
C LEU A 89 -2.42 -25.39 7.11
N VAL A 90 -3.50 -24.64 7.25
CA VAL A 90 -3.93 -24.08 8.55
C VAL A 90 -4.33 -25.20 9.51
N LYS A 91 -4.99 -26.27 9.04
CA LYS A 91 -5.29 -27.44 9.86
C LYS A 91 -4.04 -28.11 10.42
N GLU A 92 -3.00 -28.25 9.62
CA GLU A 92 -1.75 -28.88 10.08
C GLU A 92 -1.01 -27.97 11.07
N LEU A 93 -0.91 -26.67 10.76
CA LEU A 93 -0.30 -25.66 11.65
C LEU A 93 -1.00 -25.59 13.03
N CYS A 94 -2.33 -25.71 13.05
CA CYS A 94 -3.13 -25.62 14.27
C CYS A 94 -3.53 -27.00 14.83
N SER A 95 -2.89 -28.08 14.39
CA SER A 95 -3.28 -29.45 14.74
C SER A 95 -3.25 -29.72 16.26
N SER A 96 -2.34 -29.06 16.97
CA SER A 96 -2.18 -29.14 18.43
C SER A 96 -3.17 -28.25 19.21
N ASP A 97 -3.93 -27.37 18.56
CA ASP A 97 -4.87 -26.45 19.21
C ASP A 97 -6.34 -26.93 19.09
N PRO A 98 -6.96 -27.41 20.19
CA PRO A 98 -8.33 -27.90 20.18
C PRO A 98 -9.36 -26.81 19.84
N VAL A 99 -9.09 -25.54 20.14
CA VAL A 99 -10.03 -24.44 19.92
C VAL A 99 -10.15 -24.16 18.43
N SER A 100 -9.05 -24.00 17.71
CA SER A 100 -9.04 -23.87 16.25
C SER A 100 -9.70 -25.06 15.57
N ASN A 101 -9.49 -26.27 16.10
CA ASN A 101 -10.04 -27.50 15.54
C ASN A 101 -11.57 -27.52 15.49
N ASN A 102 -12.26 -26.85 16.42
CA ASN A 102 -13.71 -26.78 16.42
C ASN A 102 -14.28 -25.84 15.33
N LYS A 103 -13.49 -24.89 14.82
CA LYS A 103 -13.93 -23.87 13.85
C LYS A 103 -13.82 -24.33 12.39
N PHE A 104 -13.00 -25.34 12.09
CA PHE A 104 -12.69 -25.73 10.70
C PHE A 104 -13.88 -26.23 9.87
N LYS A 105 -14.97 -26.65 10.50
CA LYS A 105 -16.19 -27.13 9.83
C LYS A 105 -17.36 -26.15 9.95
N GLU A 106 -17.16 -25.05 10.65
CA GLU A 106 -18.22 -24.13 11.03
C GLU A 106 -18.19 -22.86 10.18
N ASN A 107 -19.30 -22.15 10.21
CA ASN A 107 -19.32 -20.75 9.79
C ASN A 107 -18.81 -19.89 10.93
N VAL A 108 -17.97 -18.92 10.58
CA VAL A 108 -17.31 -18.02 11.52
C VAL A 108 -17.51 -16.57 11.13
N GLU A 109 -17.42 -15.69 12.12
CA GLU A 109 -17.32 -14.25 11.94
C GLU A 109 -16.42 -13.63 13.01
N ILE A 110 -15.87 -12.45 12.73
CA ILE A 110 -15.26 -11.59 13.74
C ILE A 110 -16.33 -10.56 14.12
N PHE A 111 -16.96 -10.72 15.28
CA PHE A 111 -18.10 -9.88 15.69
C PHE A 111 -17.78 -8.38 15.65
N ASN A 112 -16.54 -8.00 15.95
CA ASN A 112 -16.10 -6.61 15.96
C ASN A 112 -16.00 -5.97 14.56
N LEU A 113 -15.97 -6.76 13.48
CA LEU A 113 -16.05 -6.23 12.10
C LEU A 113 -17.43 -5.64 11.77
N THR A 114 -18.48 -6.02 12.49
CA THR A 114 -19.85 -5.52 12.28
C THR A 114 -20.38 -4.68 13.44
N SER A 115 -19.65 -4.63 14.56
CA SER A 115 -19.99 -3.84 15.74
C SER A 115 -19.79 -2.35 15.49
N LYS A 116 -20.88 -1.59 15.35
CA LYS A 116 -20.84 -0.13 15.16
C LYS A 116 -20.05 0.61 16.25
N ASN A 117 -20.16 0.17 17.50
CA ASN A 117 -19.45 0.80 18.61
C ASN A 117 -17.95 0.55 18.52
N PHE A 118 -17.55 -0.68 18.17
CA PHE A 118 -16.15 -1.02 17.97
C PHE A 118 -15.57 -0.26 16.77
N LEU A 119 -16.25 -0.31 15.62
CA LEU A 119 -15.83 0.36 14.40
C LEU A 119 -15.64 1.87 14.59
N LYS A 120 -16.59 2.56 15.22
CA LYS A 120 -16.46 4.00 15.49
C LYS A 120 -15.22 4.35 16.33
N LYS A 121 -14.77 3.45 17.20
CA LYS A 121 -13.64 3.66 18.09
C LYS A 121 -12.30 3.22 17.47
N HIS A 122 -12.29 2.13 16.72
CA HIS A 122 -11.07 1.44 16.29
C HIS A 122 -10.77 1.54 14.79
N SER A 123 -11.76 1.86 13.94
CA SER A 123 -11.57 2.03 12.48
C SER A 123 -11.14 3.45 12.13
N ILE A 124 -10.28 3.58 11.10
CA ILE A 124 -9.88 4.86 10.47
C ILE A 124 -11.10 5.60 9.91
N ILE A 125 -12.11 4.89 9.41
CA ILE A 125 -13.30 5.49 8.78
C ILE A 125 -14.61 5.07 9.46
N GLY A 126 -14.54 4.65 10.74
CA GLY A 126 -15.72 4.23 11.49
C GLY A 126 -16.42 3.02 10.86
N ASP A 127 -17.75 3.10 10.76
CA ASP A 127 -18.61 2.07 10.16
C ASP A 127 -18.82 2.24 8.64
N LYS A 128 -17.95 3.03 8.00
CA LYS A 128 -18.02 3.37 6.57
C LYS A 128 -17.02 2.56 5.75
N SER A 129 -17.29 2.43 4.46
CA SER A 129 -16.31 1.93 3.48
C SER A 129 -15.46 3.08 2.91
N TRP A 130 -14.33 2.76 2.29
CA TRP A 130 -13.53 3.76 1.57
C TRP A 130 -14.34 4.51 0.51
N ARG A 131 -15.29 3.81 -0.15
CA ARG A 131 -16.21 4.42 -1.11
C ARG A 131 -17.09 5.48 -0.45
N ASP A 132 -17.67 5.19 0.72
CA ASP A 132 -18.50 6.15 1.45
C ASP A 132 -17.69 7.35 1.91
N PHE A 133 -16.47 7.11 2.42
CA PHE A 133 -15.54 8.18 2.78
C PHE A 133 -15.18 9.05 1.57
N SER A 134 -14.88 8.43 0.42
CA SER A 134 -14.55 9.10 -0.83
C SER A 134 -15.70 10.00 -1.30
N GLU A 135 -16.92 9.49 -1.34
CA GLU A 135 -18.09 10.30 -1.73
C GLU A 135 -18.36 11.44 -0.75
N TYR A 136 -18.23 11.20 0.55
CA TYR A 136 -18.37 12.23 1.58
C TYR A 136 -17.35 13.37 1.39
N ILE A 137 -16.08 13.05 1.18
CA ILE A 137 -15.03 14.04 0.90
C ILE A 137 -15.30 14.79 -0.42
N LYS A 138 -15.82 14.10 -1.44
CA LYS A 138 -16.14 14.72 -2.72
C LYS A 138 -17.32 15.69 -2.63
N ARG A 139 -18.37 15.35 -1.87
CA ARG A 139 -19.70 15.97 -2.03
C ARG A 139 -20.31 16.56 -0.77
N GLU A 140 -19.79 16.27 0.42
CA GLU A 140 -20.38 16.68 1.69
C GLU A 140 -19.50 17.67 2.45
N ASN A 141 -18.66 17.21 3.38
CA ASN A 141 -17.84 18.09 4.23
C ASN A 141 -16.40 17.58 4.37
N ARG A 142 -15.53 18.00 3.45
CA ARG A 142 -14.14 17.54 3.40
C ARG A 142 -13.21 18.20 4.42
N PHE A 143 -13.47 19.42 4.88
CA PHE A 143 -12.54 20.13 5.76
C PHE A 143 -12.72 19.76 7.23
N HIS A 144 -13.91 19.28 7.60
CA HIS A 144 -14.25 18.86 8.96
C HIS A 144 -14.92 17.47 8.95
N ALA A 145 -14.27 16.52 8.27
CA ALA A 145 -14.80 15.18 8.10
C ALA A 145 -14.78 14.38 9.41
N ASN A 146 -15.89 14.42 10.15
CA ASN A 146 -16.06 13.70 11.42
C ASN A 146 -16.11 12.17 11.28
N ILE A 147 -16.14 11.66 10.04
CA ILE A 147 -16.09 10.24 9.73
C ILE A 147 -14.66 9.66 9.73
N PHE A 148 -13.64 10.52 9.89
CA PHE A 148 -12.23 10.12 9.87
C PHE A 148 -11.62 10.11 11.27
N ASN A 149 -11.07 8.97 11.68
CA ASN A 149 -10.35 8.80 12.92
C ASN A 149 -8.85 9.09 12.71
N ALA A 150 -8.48 10.34 12.94
CA ALA A 150 -7.11 10.85 12.82
C ALA A 150 -6.10 10.11 13.72
N GLU A 151 -6.51 9.67 14.91
CA GLU A 151 -5.61 8.97 15.83
C GLU A 151 -5.23 7.60 15.28
N LYS A 152 -6.23 6.82 14.84
CA LYS A 152 -6.01 5.50 14.24
C LYS A 152 -5.21 5.58 12.96
N PHE A 153 -5.50 6.53 12.08
CA PHE A 153 -4.67 6.73 10.89
C PHE A 153 -3.24 7.17 11.24
N GLY A 154 -3.08 8.02 12.25
CA GLY A 154 -1.80 8.43 12.82
C GLY A 154 -0.93 7.25 13.28
N PHE A 155 -1.56 6.23 13.88
CA PHE A 155 -0.87 5.00 14.25
C PHE A 155 -0.34 4.24 13.02
N TYR A 156 -1.17 4.03 11.99
CA TYR A 156 -0.75 3.27 10.80
C TYR A 156 0.30 3.98 9.95
N ILE A 157 0.22 5.31 9.80
CA ILE A 157 1.29 6.06 9.11
C ILE A 157 2.64 5.88 9.81
N SER A 158 2.67 5.75 11.14
CA SER A 158 3.92 5.55 11.89
C SER A 158 4.61 4.22 11.54
N LYS A 159 3.82 3.19 11.19
CA LYS A 159 4.30 1.87 10.75
C LYS A 159 4.79 1.86 9.30
N ALA A 160 4.36 2.84 8.50
CA ALA A 160 4.72 2.99 7.09
C ALA A 160 5.81 4.06 6.84
N GLN A 161 6.45 4.57 7.91
CA GLN A 161 7.49 5.57 7.79
C GLN A 161 8.71 5.03 7.05
N GLU A 162 9.25 5.84 6.14
CA GLU A 162 10.50 5.58 5.45
C GLU A 162 11.38 6.83 5.41
N LYS A 163 12.68 6.62 5.20
CA LYS A 163 13.67 7.67 5.10
C LYS A 163 14.29 7.65 3.71
N ILE A 164 14.20 8.77 3.02
CA ILE A 164 15.05 9.02 1.85
C ILE A 164 16.32 9.68 2.38
N TYR A 165 17.43 8.95 2.28
CA TYR A 165 18.71 9.43 2.77
C TYR A 165 19.22 10.61 1.95
N LYS A 166 20.08 11.43 2.56
CA LYS A 166 20.79 12.50 1.85
C LYS A 166 21.49 11.96 0.60
N ASN A 167 21.48 12.75 -0.47
CA ASN A 167 22.04 12.43 -1.79
C ASN A 167 21.31 11.31 -2.56
N THR A 168 20.17 10.79 -2.09
CA THR A 168 19.34 9.90 -2.92
C THR A 168 18.91 10.63 -4.18
N ILE A 169 19.12 9.98 -5.33
CA ILE A 169 18.79 10.52 -6.65
C ILE A 169 17.34 10.20 -6.98
N MET A 170 16.63 11.20 -7.49
CA MET A 170 15.24 11.13 -7.94
C MET A 170 15.10 11.88 -9.26
N TYR A 171 14.11 11.52 -10.07
CA TYR A 171 13.94 12.04 -11.42
C TYR A 171 12.60 12.72 -11.60
N ARG A 172 12.58 13.83 -12.35
CA ARG A 172 11.35 14.44 -12.85
C ARG A 172 11.46 14.68 -14.34
N ALA A 173 10.41 14.37 -15.08
CA ALA A 173 10.34 14.65 -16.51
C ALA A 173 9.24 15.65 -16.83
N ARG A 174 9.47 16.48 -17.85
CA ARG A 174 8.52 17.47 -18.35
C ARG A 174 8.58 17.52 -19.87
N ILE A 175 7.43 17.40 -20.52
CA ILE A 175 7.30 17.67 -21.95
C ILE A 175 7.65 19.14 -22.20
N CYS A 176 8.56 19.38 -23.13
CA CYS A 176 9.04 20.70 -23.50
C CYS A 176 8.73 20.99 -24.97
N PRO A 177 8.50 22.28 -25.32
CA PRO A 177 8.07 22.65 -26.67
C PRO A 177 9.20 22.63 -27.70
N GLN A 178 10.46 22.51 -27.28
CA GLN A 178 11.64 22.70 -28.12
C GLN A 178 12.79 21.79 -27.67
N LYS A 179 13.71 21.50 -28.59
CA LYS A 179 14.83 20.56 -28.41
C LYS A 179 15.81 20.95 -27.31
N GLU A 180 15.95 22.24 -27.04
CA GLU A 180 16.78 22.78 -25.97
C GLU A 180 16.25 22.37 -24.59
N GLY A 181 14.94 22.17 -24.47
CA GLY A 181 14.25 21.79 -23.26
C GLY A 181 14.29 22.84 -22.14
N PHE A 182 14.02 22.40 -20.91
CA PHE A 182 14.00 23.25 -19.73
C PHE A 182 15.35 23.33 -19.05
N LYS A 183 15.69 24.51 -18.52
CA LYS A 183 16.84 24.70 -17.61
C LYS A 183 16.56 24.11 -16.22
N LYS A 184 17.60 23.80 -15.45
CA LYS A 184 17.52 23.33 -14.03
C LYS A 184 16.54 24.15 -13.18
N THR A 185 16.58 25.48 -13.30
CA THR A 185 15.71 26.43 -12.57
C THR A 185 14.23 26.33 -12.94
N LYS A 186 13.88 25.60 -13.99
CA LYS A 186 12.51 25.35 -14.44
C LYS A 186 12.05 23.92 -14.16
N MET A 187 12.84 23.09 -13.49
CA MET A 187 12.44 21.70 -13.15
C MET A 187 11.75 21.56 -11.79
N GLY A 188 11.77 22.60 -10.95
CA GLY A 188 11.07 22.66 -9.67
C GLY A 188 9.54 22.74 -9.79
N ALA A 189 8.85 22.79 -8.65
CA ALA A 189 7.39 22.85 -8.59
C ALA A 189 6.84 24.04 -9.41
N PRO A 190 5.61 23.95 -9.94
CA PRO A 190 5.01 25.09 -10.64
C PRO A 190 5.01 26.36 -9.77
N PRO A 191 5.24 27.54 -10.36
CA PRO A 191 5.10 28.80 -9.64
C PRO A 191 3.67 28.97 -9.13
N ILE A 192 3.48 29.79 -8.10
CA ILE A 192 2.23 29.89 -7.32
C ILE A 192 0.99 30.05 -8.22
N ASP A 193 1.09 30.90 -9.24
CA ASP A 193 0.04 31.22 -10.23
C ASP A 193 -0.33 30.06 -11.17
N LYS A 194 0.47 28.98 -11.21
CA LYS A 194 0.29 27.82 -12.11
C LYS A 194 0.12 26.51 -11.36
N ARG A 195 -0.10 26.54 -10.06
CA ARG A 195 -0.28 25.34 -9.23
C ARG A 195 -1.69 24.82 -9.35
N ILE A 196 -1.85 23.77 -10.15
CA ILE A 196 -3.09 23.03 -10.30
C ILE A 196 -3.21 21.90 -9.29
N SER A 197 -4.46 21.47 -9.07
CA SER A 197 -4.80 20.30 -8.26
C SER A 197 -4.15 19.02 -8.83
N GLY A 198 -3.63 18.16 -7.95
CA GLY A 198 -3.06 16.86 -8.29
C GLY A 198 -3.34 15.81 -7.21
N ARG A 199 -2.88 14.57 -7.39
CA ARG A 199 -3.18 13.45 -6.47
C ARG A 199 -2.84 13.73 -5.00
N VAL A 200 -1.72 14.42 -4.80
CA VAL A 200 -1.13 14.68 -3.48
C VAL A 200 -1.40 16.09 -2.98
N ASN A 201 -1.76 17.03 -3.87
CA ASN A 201 -1.84 18.45 -3.54
C ASN A 201 -3.17 19.08 -3.97
N PRO A 202 -3.82 19.86 -3.08
CA PRO A 202 -4.88 20.77 -3.47
C PRO A 202 -4.39 21.83 -4.47
N GLU A 203 -5.32 22.47 -5.16
CA GLU A 203 -5.05 23.64 -6.01
C GLU A 203 -4.37 24.76 -5.20
N GLY A 204 -3.41 25.46 -5.82
CA GLY A 204 -2.61 26.50 -5.17
C GLY A 204 -1.44 26.00 -4.29
N ILE A 205 -1.42 24.72 -3.91
CA ILE A 205 -0.36 24.13 -3.08
C ILE A 205 0.69 23.45 -3.95
N GLY A 206 1.97 23.82 -3.76
CA GLY A 206 3.08 23.29 -4.54
C GLY A 206 3.58 21.97 -3.96
N VAL A 207 3.73 20.95 -4.81
CA VAL A 207 4.34 19.66 -4.48
C VAL A 207 5.24 19.25 -5.64
N LEU A 208 6.42 18.71 -5.32
CA LEU A 208 7.36 18.22 -6.32
C LEU A 208 7.18 16.71 -6.52
N TYR A 209 6.61 16.34 -7.66
CA TYR A 209 6.44 14.95 -8.08
C TYR A 209 7.70 14.45 -8.79
N LEU A 210 8.19 13.31 -8.32
CA LEU A 210 9.43 12.66 -8.74
C LEU A 210 9.21 11.15 -8.88
N SER A 211 10.16 10.47 -9.50
CA SER A 211 10.29 9.02 -9.46
C SER A 211 11.67 8.60 -8.95
N LEU A 212 11.74 7.44 -8.30
CA LEU A 212 13.01 6.82 -7.91
C LEU A 212 13.73 6.16 -9.09
N ASP A 213 13.09 6.07 -10.25
CA ASP A 213 13.64 5.44 -11.43
C ASP A 213 13.49 6.31 -12.68
N SER A 214 14.56 6.34 -13.48
CA SER A 214 14.67 7.21 -14.66
C SER A 214 13.84 6.73 -15.86
N GLU A 215 13.41 5.47 -15.90
CA GLU A 215 12.48 4.98 -16.93
C GLU A 215 11.02 5.20 -16.54
N THR A 216 10.71 5.01 -15.25
CA THR A 216 9.38 5.26 -14.68
C THR A 216 8.91 6.67 -14.95
N VAL A 217 9.81 7.65 -14.80
CA VAL A 217 9.46 9.07 -14.99
C VAL A 217 9.00 9.40 -16.42
N LEU A 218 9.50 8.69 -17.43
CA LEU A 218 9.11 8.91 -18.83
C LEU A 218 7.71 8.38 -19.11
N ASN A 219 7.40 7.19 -18.58
CA ASN A 219 6.06 6.62 -18.70
C ASN A 219 5.00 7.52 -18.06
N GLU A 220 5.30 8.08 -16.87
CA GLU A 220 4.39 9.00 -16.17
C GLU A 220 4.15 10.31 -16.91
N THR A 221 5.11 10.77 -17.75
CA THR A 221 4.90 12.01 -18.53
C THR A 221 3.86 11.88 -19.65
N ARG A 222 3.50 10.66 -20.07
CA ARG A 222 2.59 10.41 -21.20
C ARG A 222 2.98 11.19 -22.46
N ALA A 223 4.29 11.25 -22.72
CA ALA A 223 4.85 11.86 -23.92
C ALA A 223 4.53 11.00 -25.15
N SER A 224 4.27 11.65 -26.28
CA SER A 224 4.03 11.01 -27.58
C SER A 224 5.34 10.92 -28.39
N SER A 225 5.34 10.14 -29.47
CA SER A 225 6.43 10.21 -30.46
C SER A 225 6.59 11.65 -30.95
N LEU A 226 7.84 12.07 -31.15
CA LEU A 226 8.33 13.41 -31.50
C LEU A 226 8.23 14.47 -30.39
N ASP A 227 7.71 14.14 -29.20
CA ASP A 227 7.80 15.05 -28.06
C ASP A 227 9.25 15.15 -27.57
N PHE A 228 9.67 16.37 -27.23
CA PHE A 228 10.87 16.59 -26.44
C PHE A 228 10.52 16.52 -24.95
N VAL A 229 11.37 15.83 -24.18
CA VAL A 229 11.19 15.66 -22.74
C VAL A 229 12.47 16.05 -22.02
N SER A 230 12.37 17.03 -21.12
CA SER A 230 13.47 17.34 -20.20
C SER A 230 13.36 16.48 -18.96
N VAL A 231 14.41 15.70 -18.69
CA VAL A 231 14.56 14.85 -17.50
C VAL A 231 15.55 15.52 -16.56
N GLY A 232 15.06 15.97 -15.42
CA GLY A 232 15.84 16.57 -14.35
C GLY A 232 16.19 15.53 -13.30
N SER A 233 17.46 15.50 -12.91
CA SER A 233 17.97 14.71 -11.80
C SER A 233 18.05 15.57 -10.55
N PHE A 234 17.41 15.10 -9.49
CA PHE A 234 17.33 15.73 -8.18
C PHE A 234 18.08 14.89 -7.16
N LYS A 235 18.73 15.56 -6.20
CA LYS A 235 19.28 14.92 -5.01
C LYS A 235 18.66 15.53 -3.75
N SER A 236 18.42 14.71 -2.74
CA SER A 236 18.02 15.19 -1.41
C SER A 236 19.18 15.91 -0.72
N LYS A 237 18.94 17.13 -0.20
CA LYS A 237 19.97 17.94 0.48
C LYS A 237 20.27 17.44 1.89
N LYS A 238 19.30 16.75 2.49
CA LYS A 238 19.35 16.12 3.80
C LYS A 238 18.50 14.86 3.77
N ASP A 239 18.54 14.12 4.86
CA ASP A 239 17.59 13.06 5.10
C ASP A 239 16.16 13.64 5.19
N ILE A 240 15.22 13.05 4.46
CA ILE A 240 13.81 13.44 4.48
C ILE A 240 12.96 12.26 4.95
N LYS A 241 11.94 12.55 5.77
CA LYS A 241 11.01 11.57 6.32
C LYS A 241 9.76 11.52 5.47
N ILE A 242 9.44 10.37 4.92
CA ILE A 242 8.26 10.18 4.07
C ILE A 242 7.38 9.05 4.60
N ILE A 243 6.14 9.01 4.15
CA ILE A 243 5.26 7.85 4.32
C ILE A 243 5.26 7.02 3.05
N ASP A 244 5.58 5.74 3.16
CA ASP A 244 5.46 4.79 2.08
C ASP A 244 4.06 4.19 2.04
N LEU A 245 3.20 4.73 1.18
CA LEU A 245 1.82 4.29 1.05
C LEU A 245 1.70 2.91 0.41
N THR A 246 2.75 2.37 -0.23
CA THR A 246 2.71 0.99 -0.75
C THR A 246 2.78 -0.03 0.39
N LYS A 247 3.34 0.34 1.54
CA LYS A 247 3.39 -0.53 2.72
C LYS A 247 2.04 -0.72 3.38
N PHE A 248 1.04 0.12 3.11
CA PHE A 248 -0.31 -0.03 3.69
C PHE A 248 -0.97 -1.36 3.32
N SER A 249 -0.69 -1.91 2.13
CA SER A 249 -1.14 -3.24 1.73
C SER A 249 -0.24 -4.38 2.23
N GLU A 250 0.90 -4.06 2.85
CA GLU A 250 1.93 -5.02 3.26
C GLU A 250 2.17 -5.00 4.78
N ILE A 251 1.37 -4.23 5.54
CA ILE A 251 1.48 -4.22 6.99
C ILE A 251 1.16 -5.61 7.50
N SER A 252 2.16 -6.27 8.09
CA SER A 252 2.00 -7.60 8.65
C SER A 252 1.10 -7.56 9.89
N PHE A 253 0.19 -8.54 9.98
CA PHE A 253 -0.65 -8.74 11.16
C PHE A 253 0.17 -9.13 12.40
N THR A 254 1.39 -9.65 12.20
CA THR A 254 2.30 -10.07 13.28
C THR A 254 2.70 -8.92 14.20
N PHE A 255 2.57 -7.67 13.77
CA PHE A 255 2.82 -6.49 14.61
C PHE A 255 1.68 -6.17 15.58
N PHE A 256 0.62 -6.97 15.62
CA PHE A 256 -0.66 -6.68 16.28
C PHE A 256 -1.15 -7.79 17.22
N GLU A 257 -0.25 -8.43 17.98
CA GLU A 257 -0.56 -9.54 18.90
C GLU A 257 -1.89 -9.35 19.66
N ASP A 258 -1.99 -8.37 20.56
CA ASP A 258 -3.21 -8.13 21.37
C ASP A 258 -4.28 -7.28 20.66
N SER A 259 -4.08 -6.92 19.38
CA SER A 259 -4.93 -5.97 18.66
C SER A 259 -5.28 -6.40 17.25
N LEU A 260 -5.29 -7.72 16.99
CA LEU A 260 -5.60 -8.29 15.67
C LEU A 260 -6.97 -7.85 15.15
N GLU A 261 -7.99 -7.71 16.02
CA GLU A 261 -9.30 -7.20 15.60
C GLU A 261 -9.23 -5.72 15.17
N GLU A 262 -8.39 -4.90 15.81
CA GLU A 262 -8.16 -3.52 15.37
C GLU A 262 -7.45 -3.47 14.02
N PHE A 263 -6.51 -4.38 13.77
CA PHE A 263 -5.89 -4.53 12.46
C PHE A 263 -6.90 -5.00 11.41
N ALA A 264 -7.72 -6.00 11.72
CA ALA A 264 -8.71 -6.56 10.81
C ALA A 264 -9.74 -5.52 10.35
N VAL A 265 -10.20 -4.62 11.22
CA VAL A 265 -11.13 -3.54 10.82
C VAL A 265 -10.48 -2.49 9.91
N ASN A 266 -9.15 -2.39 9.88
CA ASN A 266 -8.42 -1.33 9.15
C ASN A 266 -7.66 -1.82 7.92
N SER A 267 -7.32 -3.10 7.82
CA SER A 267 -6.50 -3.67 6.75
C SER A 267 -7.04 -3.34 5.36
N LYS A 268 -8.36 -3.46 5.17
CA LYS A 268 -9.04 -3.15 3.92
C LYS A 268 -8.95 -1.68 3.53
N VAL A 269 -9.24 -0.75 4.45
CA VAL A 269 -9.18 0.69 4.13
C VAL A 269 -7.75 1.14 3.83
N LEU A 270 -6.76 0.57 4.50
CA LEU A 270 -5.34 0.84 4.21
C LEU A 270 -4.98 0.40 2.79
N LYS A 271 -5.41 -0.80 2.39
CA LYS A 271 -5.26 -1.31 1.02
C LYS A 271 -5.99 -0.44 0.00
N ASP A 272 -7.22 -0.02 0.30
CA ASP A 272 -8.00 0.87 -0.57
C ASP A 272 -7.29 2.23 -0.77
N ILE A 273 -6.70 2.81 0.29
CA ILE A 273 -5.92 4.05 0.19
C ILE A 273 -4.70 3.86 -0.73
N ALA A 274 -3.96 2.77 -0.56
CA ALA A 274 -2.77 2.46 -1.38
C ALA A 274 -3.14 2.29 -2.87
N LEU A 275 -4.27 1.64 -3.14
CA LEU A 275 -4.78 1.46 -4.50
C LEU A 275 -5.29 2.77 -5.11
N GLU A 276 -6.01 3.59 -4.34
CA GLU A 276 -6.59 4.84 -4.84
C GLU A 276 -5.52 5.85 -5.25
N ILE A 277 -4.44 6.01 -4.45
CA ILE A 277 -3.36 6.94 -4.83
C ILE A 277 -2.57 6.47 -6.05
N ALA A 278 -2.45 5.16 -6.23
CA ALA A 278 -1.79 4.58 -7.40
C ALA A 278 -2.65 4.75 -8.66
N LYS A 279 -3.98 4.64 -8.57
CA LYS A 279 -4.93 4.61 -9.69
C LYS A 279 -4.64 5.66 -10.79
N PRO A 280 -4.58 5.27 -12.08
CA PRO A 280 -4.34 6.21 -13.16
C PRO A 280 -5.59 7.04 -13.44
N LEU A 281 -5.48 8.36 -13.32
CA LEU A 281 -6.55 9.27 -13.73
C LEU A 281 -6.39 9.69 -15.20
N ARG A 282 -7.50 9.65 -15.94
CA ARG A 282 -7.61 10.09 -17.33
C ARG A 282 -7.60 11.61 -17.38
N ARG A 283 -7.23 12.17 -18.53
CA ARG A 283 -7.17 13.64 -18.71
C ARG A 283 -8.52 14.33 -18.48
N ASN A 284 -9.62 13.61 -18.70
CA ASN A 284 -10.98 14.13 -18.57
C ASN A 284 -11.65 13.75 -17.24
N ASP A 285 -10.92 13.09 -16.32
CA ASP A 285 -11.47 12.77 -15.01
C ASP A 285 -11.64 14.04 -14.19
N SER A 286 -12.68 14.06 -13.35
CA SER A 286 -12.98 15.22 -12.51
C SER A 286 -11.85 15.46 -11.51
N PRO A 287 -11.44 16.74 -11.27
CA PRO A 287 -10.54 17.06 -10.17
C PRO A 287 -11.05 16.61 -8.80
N LEU A 288 -12.36 16.36 -8.65
CA LEU A 288 -12.94 15.79 -7.43
C LEU A 288 -12.38 14.40 -7.11
N GLU A 289 -11.92 13.63 -8.10
CA GLU A 289 -11.32 12.31 -7.89
C GLU A 289 -10.01 12.38 -7.08
N TYR A 290 -9.33 13.53 -7.04
CA TYR A 290 -8.14 13.71 -6.21
C TYR A 290 -8.44 14.00 -4.74
N LEU A 291 -9.67 14.40 -4.39
CA LEU A 291 -9.95 14.88 -3.04
C LEU A 291 -9.72 13.85 -1.93
N PRO A 292 -10.09 12.56 -2.09
CA PRO A 292 -9.82 11.56 -1.06
C PRO A 292 -8.32 11.39 -0.81
N THR A 293 -7.51 11.33 -1.86
CA THR A 293 -6.05 11.16 -1.72
C THR A 293 -5.40 12.44 -1.18
N GLN A 294 -5.87 13.62 -1.60
CA GLN A 294 -5.43 14.91 -1.05
C GLN A 294 -5.73 15.04 0.44
N TYR A 295 -6.89 14.58 0.89
CA TYR A 295 -7.24 14.59 2.31
C TYR A 295 -6.23 13.76 3.12
N ILE A 296 -5.92 12.56 2.63
CA ILE A 296 -4.92 11.67 3.25
C ILE A 296 -3.53 12.32 3.26
N THR A 297 -3.08 12.91 2.16
CA THR A 297 -1.73 13.48 2.06
C THR A 297 -1.58 14.80 2.81
N GLU A 298 -2.61 15.64 2.88
CA GLU A 298 -2.60 16.83 3.73
C GLU A 298 -2.62 16.46 5.21
N PHE A 299 -3.30 15.36 5.60
CA PHE A 299 -3.17 14.83 6.96
C PHE A 299 -1.72 14.39 7.25
N ILE A 300 -1.10 13.62 6.35
CA ILE A 300 0.31 13.21 6.49
C ILE A 300 1.23 14.42 6.62
N LYS A 301 1.07 15.41 5.75
CA LYS A 301 1.82 16.68 5.81
C LYS A 301 1.62 17.41 7.15
N SER A 302 0.39 17.42 7.68
CA SER A 302 0.08 18.05 8.99
C SER A 302 0.80 17.38 10.17
N LYS A 303 1.24 16.12 10.01
CA LYS A 303 2.04 15.39 11.00
C LYS A 303 3.54 15.64 10.89
N GLY A 304 3.98 16.50 9.95
CA GLY A 304 5.37 16.92 9.82
C GLY A 304 6.25 15.99 8.96
N TYR A 305 5.64 15.12 8.14
CA TYR A 305 6.37 14.36 7.13
C TYR A 305 6.68 15.26 5.92
N ASP A 306 7.79 14.98 5.24
CA ASP A 306 8.30 15.76 4.11
C ASP A 306 7.68 15.34 2.76
N GLY A 307 7.00 14.19 2.71
CA GLY A 307 6.39 13.68 1.48
C GLY A 307 5.78 12.29 1.61
N VAL A 308 5.34 11.76 0.46
CA VAL A 308 4.78 10.40 0.34
C VAL A 308 5.41 9.65 -0.84
N LYS A 309 5.55 8.33 -0.70
CA LYS A 309 5.90 7.40 -1.78
C LYS A 309 4.69 6.54 -2.12
N TYR A 310 4.49 6.26 -3.40
CA TYR A 310 3.39 5.43 -3.91
C TYR A 310 3.78 4.71 -5.20
N ALA A 311 3.08 3.61 -5.51
CA ALA A 311 3.35 2.80 -6.68
C ALA A 311 3.01 3.54 -7.98
N SER A 312 3.85 3.38 -9.01
CA SER A 312 3.49 3.76 -10.38
C SER A 312 2.56 2.72 -10.98
N THR A 313 1.48 3.16 -11.61
CA THR A 313 0.58 2.25 -12.33
C THR A 313 1.08 1.83 -13.70
N LEU A 314 2.09 2.53 -14.23
CA LEU A 314 2.62 2.26 -15.57
C LEU A 314 3.81 1.30 -15.54
N ARG A 315 4.40 1.06 -14.36
CA ARG A 315 5.44 0.04 -14.16
C ARG A 315 5.27 -0.67 -12.83
N SER A 316 5.16 -1.99 -12.89
CA SER A 316 5.01 -2.89 -11.73
C SER A 316 6.13 -2.84 -10.69
N LYS A 317 7.24 -2.13 -10.97
CA LYS A 317 8.36 -1.89 -10.05
C LYS A 317 8.76 -0.41 -9.94
N GLY A 318 7.97 0.49 -10.52
CA GLY A 318 8.23 1.93 -10.48
C GLY A 318 7.60 2.56 -9.24
N TYR A 319 8.33 3.46 -8.58
CA TYR A 319 7.83 4.22 -7.44
C TYR A 319 7.88 5.72 -7.73
N ASN A 320 6.81 6.40 -7.35
CA ASN A 320 6.71 7.85 -7.37
C ASN A 320 6.91 8.39 -5.96
N VAL A 321 7.51 9.57 -5.86
CA VAL A 321 7.71 10.31 -4.61
C VAL A 321 7.17 11.72 -4.82
N ALA A 322 6.30 12.15 -3.92
CA ALA A 322 5.79 13.52 -3.89
C ALA A 322 6.33 14.21 -2.64
N VAL A 323 7.21 15.19 -2.84
CA VAL A 323 7.84 15.96 -1.75
C VAL A 323 7.11 17.28 -1.57
N PHE A 324 6.68 17.56 -0.34
CA PHE A 324 5.83 18.70 -0.02
C PHE A 324 6.58 20.04 -0.05
N ASP A 325 7.89 20.02 0.23
CA ASP A 325 8.76 21.19 0.13
C ASP A 325 9.91 20.93 -0.85
N GLU A 326 9.86 21.58 -2.01
CA GLU A 326 10.90 21.46 -3.04
C GLU A 326 12.27 21.98 -2.58
N SER A 327 12.32 22.84 -1.55
CA SER A 327 13.56 23.40 -1.02
C SER A 327 14.50 22.33 -0.47
N LEU A 328 13.93 21.17 -0.09
CA LEU A 328 14.64 19.98 0.38
C LEU A 328 15.49 19.30 -0.70
N LEU A 329 15.27 19.68 -1.96
CA LEU A 329 15.84 19.02 -3.12
C LEU A 329 16.68 19.99 -3.96
N GLU A 330 17.68 19.45 -4.65
CA GLU A 330 18.53 20.18 -5.58
C GLU A 330 18.49 19.51 -6.95
N CYS A 331 18.02 20.22 -7.98
CA CYS A 331 18.19 19.79 -9.36
C CYS A 331 19.63 20.03 -9.79
N PHE A 332 20.42 18.96 -9.88
CA PHE A 332 21.86 19.06 -10.19
C PHE A 332 22.18 18.76 -11.65
N ASP A 333 21.26 18.12 -12.39
CA ASP A 333 21.42 17.82 -13.81
C ASP A 333 20.08 17.87 -14.56
N VAL A 334 20.11 18.26 -15.84
CA VAL A 334 18.97 18.16 -16.76
C VAL A 334 19.48 17.74 -18.12
N ARG A 335 18.88 16.68 -18.66
CA ARG A 335 19.05 16.25 -20.05
C ARG A 335 17.74 16.37 -20.81
N THR A 336 17.80 16.69 -22.09
CA THR A 336 16.64 16.66 -22.97
C THR A 336 16.75 15.46 -23.89
N ILE A 337 15.67 14.69 -24.00
CA ILE A 337 15.55 13.54 -24.89
C ILE A 337 14.41 13.79 -25.88
N GLU A 338 14.51 13.18 -27.04
CA GLU A 338 13.44 13.12 -28.04
C GLU A 338 12.81 11.74 -27.98
N ILE A 339 11.48 11.66 -27.87
CA ILE A 339 10.78 10.38 -27.88
C ILE A 339 10.65 9.93 -29.33
N THR A 340 11.32 8.84 -29.68
CA THR A 340 11.30 8.32 -31.06
C THR A 340 10.05 7.49 -31.34
N ASP A 341 9.69 6.59 -30.43
CA ASP A 341 8.59 5.65 -30.60
C ASP A 341 7.87 5.40 -29.27
N VAL A 342 6.57 5.07 -29.33
CA VAL A 342 5.74 4.72 -28.18
C VAL A 342 4.98 3.44 -28.52
N LYS A 343 5.25 2.37 -27.76
CA LYS A 343 4.56 1.09 -27.91
C LYS A 343 3.25 1.09 -27.14
N TYR A 344 2.17 0.69 -27.80
CA TYR A 344 0.85 0.54 -27.21
C TYR A 344 0.50 -0.95 -27.13
N ASP A 345 0.18 -1.40 -25.93
CA ASP A 345 -0.44 -2.71 -25.70
C ASP A 345 -1.96 -2.53 -25.54
N HIS A 346 -2.75 -3.47 -26.06
CA HIS A 346 -4.21 -3.46 -25.97
C HIS A 346 -4.71 -4.80 -25.43
N THR A 347 -5.82 -4.76 -24.69
CA THR A 347 -6.50 -5.92 -24.10
C THR A 347 -7.72 -6.32 -24.90
#